data_AF-A0A3P6TM70-F1
#
_entry.id   AF-A0A3P6TM70-F1
#
_cell.length_a   1.000
_cell.length_b   1.000
_cell.length_c   1.000
_cell.angle_alpha   90.00
_cell.angle_beta   90.00
_cell.angle_gamma   90.00
#
_symmetry.space_group_name_H-M   'P 1'
#
loop_
_entity.id
_entity.type
_entity.pdbx_description
1 polymer ?
#
loop_
_entity_poly.entity_id
_entity_poly.type
_entity_poly.pdbx_seq_one_letter_code
_entity_poly.pdbx_strand_id
1 'polypeptide(L)'
;MTCTKKIRYPVLGNLLVTFRHIVYCRYFDERKVELGPPVRSVVFPEHVVHCCRHERAAYMSITYRRFADVTVQVPVLVRKADRYILSFCLSPMFGNETKWLLLAEMIEHYKLQEVEHFYLYIQKIDDYSRKVD
;
A
#
# COMPACT_ATOMS: atom_id res chain seq x y z
N MET A 1 5.93 19.89 -13.39
CA MET A 1 4.72 19.03 -13.37
C MET A 1 4.09 19.12 -11.99
N THR A 2 2.96 19.81 -11.88
CA THR A 2 2.18 19.94 -10.65
C THR A 2 1.41 18.65 -10.42
N CYS A 3 1.81 17.90 -9.39
CA CYS A 3 1.24 16.60 -9.05
C CYS A 3 -0.08 16.78 -8.28
N THR A 4 -1.21 16.62 -8.96
CA THR A 4 -2.55 16.82 -8.38
C THR A 4 -3.11 15.58 -7.68
N LYS A 5 -2.66 14.37 -8.06
CA LYS A 5 -3.11 13.10 -7.46
C LYS A 5 -1.91 12.23 -7.09
N LYS A 6 -1.84 11.81 -5.82
CA LYS A 6 -0.83 10.88 -5.30
C LYS A 6 -1.42 9.48 -5.16
N ILE A 7 -0.61 8.47 -5.47
CA ILE A 7 -0.92 7.06 -5.27
C ILE A 7 -0.04 6.54 -4.14
N ARG A 8 -0.62 5.73 -3.26
CA ARG A 8 0.06 5.12 -2.14
C ARG A 8 0.52 3.73 -2.56
N TYR A 9 1.82 3.52 -2.58
CA TYR A 9 2.40 2.20 -2.84
C TYR A 9 2.85 1.59 -1.52
N PRO A 10 2.21 0.51 -1.05
CA PRO A 10 2.73 -0.26 0.07
C PRO A 10 3.94 -1.06 -0.40
N VAL A 11 5.06 -0.92 0.28
CA VAL A 11 6.25 -1.71 -0.01
C VAL A 11 6.03 -3.13 0.55
N LEU A 12 5.51 -4.03 -0.28
CA LEU A 12 5.32 -5.45 0.07
C LEU A 12 6.70 -6.13 0.18
N GLY A 13 6.96 -6.72 1.35
CA GLY A 13 7.88 -7.83 1.64
C GLY A 13 9.26 -7.85 0.93
N ASN A 14 10.32 -7.72 1.73
CA ASN A 14 11.76 -7.89 1.43
C ASN A 14 12.55 -6.67 0.94
N LEU A 15 11.90 -5.56 0.61
CA LEU A 15 12.63 -4.31 0.35
C LEU A 15 12.80 -3.59 1.69
N LEU A 16 14.02 -3.57 2.25
CA LEU A 16 14.41 -2.78 3.44
C LEU A 16 14.31 -1.29 3.12
N VAL A 17 13.08 -0.79 3.04
CA VAL A 17 12.78 0.59 2.68
C VAL A 17 12.53 1.37 3.97
N THR A 18 13.62 1.93 4.49
CA THR A 18 13.64 2.76 5.69
C THR A 18 13.14 4.19 5.41
N PHE A 19 12.67 4.85 6.47
CA PHE A 19 12.18 6.22 6.44
C PHE A 19 13.16 7.20 5.76
N ARG A 20 12.65 8.16 4.97
CA ARG A 20 13.44 9.19 4.24
C ARG A 20 14.38 8.70 3.13
N HIS A 21 14.32 7.44 2.72
CA HIS A 21 15.08 7.01 1.54
C HIS A 21 14.50 7.59 0.24
N ILE A 22 15.40 7.96 -0.67
CA ILE A 22 15.04 8.41 -2.01
C ILE A 22 14.76 7.17 -2.85
N VAL A 23 13.61 7.17 -3.52
CA VAL A 23 13.18 6.11 -4.42
C VAL A 23 12.69 6.71 -5.73
N TYR A 24 12.53 5.88 -6.75
CA TYR A 24 12.09 6.29 -8.08
C TYR A 24 10.83 5.52 -8.46
N CYS A 25 9.77 6.27 -8.74
CA CYS A 25 8.51 5.73 -9.26
C CYS A 25 8.65 5.55 -10.78
N ARG A 26 8.41 4.34 -11.26
CA ARG A 26 8.40 3.97 -12.68
C ARG A 26 6.98 3.60 -13.09
N TYR A 27 6.58 4.04 -14.27
CA TYR A 27 5.23 3.86 -14.79
C TYR A 27 5.26 3.04 -16.07
N PHE A 28 4.27 2.19 -16.27
CA PHE A 28 4.18 1.32 -17.43
C PHE A 28 2.76 1.35 -18.01
N ASP A 29 2.67 1.17 -19.32
CA ASP A 29 1.40 1.03 -20.04
C ASP A 29 0.80 -0.38 -19.90
N GLU A 30 -0.33 -0.62 -20.57
CA GLU A 30 -1.01 -1.93 -20.58
C GLU A 30 -0.14 -3.05 -21.20
N ARG A 31 0.83 -2.68 -22.05
CA ARG A 31 1.77 -3.59 -22.69
C ARG A 31 3.05 -3.78 -21.87
N LYS A 32 3.10 -3.24 -20.64
CA LYS A 32 4.26 -3.24 -19.74
C LYS A 32 5.48 -2.51 -20.30
N VAL A 33 5.26 -1.55 -21.20
CA VAL A 33 6.30 -0.67 -21.73
C VAL A 33 6.43 0.56 -20.84
N GLU A 34 7.65 0.97 -20.55
CA GLU A 34 7.91 2.09 -19.64
C GLU A 34 7.47 3.43 -20.23
N LEU A 35 6.73 4.18 -19.41
CA LEU A 35 6.19 5.49 -19.74
C LEU A 35 7.08 6.58 -19.16
N GLY A 36 8.16 6.88 -19.89
CA GLY A 36 9.02 8.04 -19.64
C GLY A 36 10.03 7.85 -18.50
N PRO A 37 10.72 8.94 -18.10
CA PRO A 37 11.80 8.85 -17.13
C PRO A 37 11.29 8.60 -15.70
N PRO A 38 12.06 7.88 -14.87
CA PRO A 38 11.74 7.63 -13.47
C PRO A 38 11.56 8.92 -12.67
N VAL A 39 10.46 9.00 -11.91
CA VAL A 39 10.13 10.17 -11.09
C VAL A 39 10.67 9.99 -9.68
N ARG A 40 11.47 10.94 -9.20
CA ARG A 40 12.01 10.92 -7.84
C ARG A 40 10.89 11.09 -6.81
N SER A 41 10.87 10.22 -5.82
CA SER A 41 9.99 10.32 -4.65
C SER A 41 10.75 9.95 -3.36
N VAL A 42 10.05 10.03 -2.24
CA VAL A 42 10.56 9.71 -0.91
C VAL A 42 9.61 8.77 -0.19
N VAL A 43 10.19 7.94 0.66
CA VAL A 43 9.46 7.05 1.56
C VAL A 43 8.95 7.88 2.74
N PHE A 44 7.62 7.98 2.84
CA PHE A 44 6.94 8.68 3.91
C PHE A 44 5.46 8.28 3.96
N PRO A 45 4.90 7.85 5.11
CA PRO A 45 5.58 7.40 6.34
C PRO A 45 6.39 6.10 6.10
N GLU A 46 6.85 5.42 7.16
CA GLU A 46 7.56 4.13 7.01
C GLU A 46 6.79 3.15 6.09
N HIS A 47 7.52 2.46 5.20
CA HIS A 47 6.99 1.47 4.26
C HIS A 47 5.94 1.98 3.24
N VAL A 48 5.80 3.31 3.09
CA VAL A 48 4.87 3.92 2.13
C VAL A 48 5.59 4.89 1.20
N VAL A 49 5.35 4.75 -0.10
CA VAL A 49 5.85 5.71 -1.10
C VAL A 49 4.70 6.44 -1.76
N HIS A 50 4.82 7.77 -1.82
CA HIS A 50 3.85 8.63 -2.50
C HIS A 50 4.31 8.94 -3.92
N CYS A 51 3.77 8.22 -4.90
CA CYS A 51 4.04 8.46 -6.31
C CYS A 51 2.97 9.35 -6.93
N CYS A 52 3.33 10.13 -7.95
CA CYS A 52 2.36 10.93 -8.69
C CYS A 52 1.60 10.05 -9.68
N ARG A 53 0.30 10.28 -9.84
CA ARG A 53 -0.47 9.54 -10.84
C ARG A 53 -0.06 9.97 -12.25
N HIS A 54 0.27 9.00 -13.09
CA HIS A 54 0.49 9.20 -14.52
C HIS A 54 -0.75 8.76 -15.29
N GLU A 55 -1.29 9.61 -16.18
CA GLU A 55 -2.61 9.40 -16.81
C GLU A 55 -2.71 8.13 -17.65
N ARG A 56 -1.61 7.74 -18.29
CA ARG A 56 -1.52 6.57 -19.18
C ARG A 56 -0.97 5.31 -18.50
N ALA A 57 -0.68 5.37 -17.20
CA ALA A 57 -0.04 4.26 -16.51
C ALA A 57 -1.06 3.22 -16.05
N ALA A 58 -0.96 2.01 -16.57
CA ALA A 58 -1.73 0.84 -16.13
C ALA A 58 -1.00 0.07 -15.03
N TYR A 59 0.33 0.09 -15.04
CA TYR A 59 1.17 -0.55 -14.00
C TYR A 59 2.21 0.44 -13.46
N MET A 60 2.70 0.18 -12.25
CA MET A 60 3.79 0.93 -11.65
C MET A 60 4.77 0.02 -10.91
N SER A 61 5.98 0.53 -10.72
CA SER A 61 7.02 -0.08 -9.90
C SER A 61 7.85 0.98 -9.18
N ILE A 62 8.61 0.55 -8.18
CA ILE A 62 9.49 1.39 -7.40
C ILE A 62 10.90 0.82 -7.45
N THR A 63 11.87 1.67 -7.75
CA THR A 63 13.29 1.31 -7.76
C THR A 63 14.10 2.21 -6.84
N TYR A 64 15.18 1.68 -6.28
CA TYR A 64 16.11 2.47 -5.45
C TYR A 64 17.05 3.33 -6.31
N ARG A 65 17.46 2.83 -7.47
CA ARG A 65 18.27 3.55 -8.45
C ARG A 65 17.41 3.93 -9.65
N ARG A 66 17.79 5.01 -10.36
CA ARG A 66 17.06 5.49 -11.55
C ARG A 66 16.81 4.38 -12.57
N PHE A 67 17.82 3.58 -12.90
CA PHE A 67 17.75 2.57 -13.96
C PHE A 67 18.00 1.15 -13.45
N ALA A 68 17.55 0.84 -12.23
CA ALA A 68 17.62 -0.54 -11.75
C ALA A 68 16.60 -1.42 -12.48
N ASP A 69 16.89 -2.72 -12.57
CA ASP A 69 15.94 -3.68 -13.13
C ASP A 69 14.65 -3.75 -12.30
N VAL A 70 13.55 -3.92 -13.01
CA VAL A 70 12.20 -3.94 -12.44
C VAL A 70 11.73 -5.38 -12.36
N THR A 71 11.79 -5.95 -11.15
CA THR A 71 11.34 -7.33 -10.88
C THR A 71 9.85 -7.44 -10.61
N VAL A 72 9.24 -6.40 -10.02
CA VAL A 72 7.82 -6.41 -9.63
C VAL A 72 7.10 -5.22 -10.24
N GLN A 73 5.96 -5.48 -10.87
CA GLN A 73 5.05 -4.47 -11.40
C GLN A 73 3.67 -4.74 -10.81
N VAL A 74 3.03 -3.71 -10.27
CA VAL A 74 1.67 -3.82 -9.72
C VAL A 74 0.71 -2.96 -10.53
N PRO A 75 -0.55 -3.40 -10.71
CA PRO A 75 -1.55 -2.62 -11.42
C PRO A 75 -1.88 -1.34 -10.63
N VAL A 76 -2.03 -0.23 -11.37
CA VAL A 76 -2.44 1.05 -10.80
C VAL A 76 -3.95 1.03 -10.57
N LEU A 77 -4.34 0.86 -9.31
CA LEU A 77 -5.75 0.91 -8.92
C LEU A 77 -6.21 2.37 -8.83
N VAL A 78 -7.11 2.76 -9.73
CA VAL A 78 -7.84 4.03 -9.60
C VAL A 78 -8.93 3.83 -8.57
N ARG A 79 -8.62 4.09 -7.30
CA ARG A 79 -9.66 4.21 -6.28
C ARG A 79 -10.51 5.43 -6.64
N LYS A 80 -11.76 5.19 -7.04
CA LYS A 80 -12.82 6.21 -6.99
C LYS A 80 -12.86 6.67 -5.53
N ALA A 81 -13.10 7.95 -5.27
CA ALA A 81 -13.08 8.47 -3.90
C ALA A 81 -14.00 7.61 -3.02
N ASP A 82 -13.40 6.71 -2.25
CA ASP A 82 -14.14 5.78 -1.43
C ASP A 82 -14.79 6.60 -0.32
N ARG A 83 -16.02 6.22 0.03
CA ARG A 83 -16.77 6.85 1.13
C ARG A 83 -16.04 6.74 2.47
N TYR A 84 -15.07 5.82 2.57
CA TYR A 84 -14.33 5.48 3.77
C TYR A 84 -12.85 5.85 3.59
N ILE A 85 -12.35 6.68 4.50
CA ILE A 85 -11.00 7.29 4.41
C ILE A 85 -9.91 6.33 4.93
N LEU A 86 -10.30 5.31 5.70
CA LEU A 86 -9.38 4.47 6.46
C LEU A 86 -9.88 3.02 6.53
N SER A 87 -8.98 2.07 6.27
CA SER A 87 -9.23 0.63 6.36
C SER A 87 -7.98 -0.07 6.90
N PHE A 88 -8.15 -0.99 7.84
CA PHE A 88 -7.06 -1.78 8.43
C PHE A 88 -7.20 -3.25 8.07
N CYS A 89 -6.10 -3.89 7.70
CA CYS A 89 -6.00 -5.34 7.66
C CYS A 89 -5.43 -5.81 9.01
N LEU A 90 -6.11 -6.75 9.65
CA LEU A 90 -5.68 -7.31 10.93
C LEU A 90 -5.10 -8.71 10.72
N SER A 91 -4.21 -9.11 11.62
CA SER A 91 -3.71 -10.49 11.69
C SER A 91 -4.88 -11.47 11.87
N PRO A 92 -4.78 -12.72 11.37
CA PRO A 92 -5.75 -13.76 11.63
C PRO A 92 -6.09 -13.85 13.13
N MET A 93 -7.39 -13.83 13.44
CA MET A 93 -7.92 -13.89 14.82
C MET A 93 -7.98 -15.32 15.39
N PHE A 94 -7.31 -16.27 14.74
CA PHE A 94 -7.22 -17.65 15.20
C PHE A 94 -5.92 -17.87 16.01
N GLY A 95 -5.96 -18.82 16.96
CA GLY A 95 -4.85 -19.14 17.86
C GLY A 95 -5.21 -18.98 19.35
N ASN A 96 -4.27 -19.32 20.23
CA ASN A 96 -4.43 -19.20 21.70
C ASN A 96 -4.03 -17.81 22.26
N GLU A 97 -3.61 -16.89 21.40
CA GLU A 97 -3.22 -15.53 21.81
C GLU A 97 -4.43 -14.61 21.98
N THR A 98 -4.34 -13.66 22.90
CA THR A 98 -5.38 -12.65 23.17
C THR A 98 -5.38 -11.51 22.15
N LYS A 99 -5.51 -11.84 20.86
CA LYS A 99 -5.59 -10.84 19.76
C LYS A 99 -6.84 -9.95 19.84
N TRP A 100 -7.87 -10.39 20.56
CA TRP A 100 -9.05 -9.60 20.88
C TRP A 100 -8.74 -8.35 21.71
N LEU A 101 -7.73 -8.42 22.59
CA LEU A 101 -7.35 -7.26 23.40
C LEU A 101 -6.72 -6.17 22.53
N LEU A 102 -5.88 -6.55 21.56
CA LEU A 102 -5.29 -5.64 20.57
C LEU A 102 -6.36 -4.99 19.68
N LEU A 103 -7.39 -5.76 19.30
CA LEU A 103 -8.52 -5.22 18.56
C LEU A 103 -9.30 -4.19 19.38
N ALA A 104 -9.56 -4.48 20.65
CA ALA A 104 -10.26 -3.56 21.55
C ALA A 104 -9.48 -2.25 21.72
N GLU A 105 -8.18 -2.34 22.01
CA GLU A 105 -7.28 -1.18 22.12
C GLU A 105 -7.30 -0.32 20.85
N MET A 106 -7.27 -0.94 19.67
CA MET A 106 -7.34 -0.23 18.40
C MET A 106 -8.68 0.51 18.24
N ILE A 107 -9.81 -0.13 18.56
CA ILE A 107 -11.14 0.50 18.44
C ILE A 107 -11.25 1.68 19.42
N GLU A 108 -10.80 1.51 20.66
CA GLU A 108 -10.79 2.58 21.68
C GLU A 108 -9.94 3.76 21.23
N HIS A 109 -8.74 3.50 20.71
CA HIS A 109 -7.86 4.54 20.19
C HIS A 109 -8.53 5.37 19.08
N TYR A 110 -9.19 4.73 18.12
CA TYR A 110 -9.87 5.45 17.04
C TYR A 110 -11.17 6.12 17.49
N LYS A 111 -11.87 5.58 18.49
CA LYS A 111 -13.00 6.26 19.13
C LYS A 111 -12.55 7.58 19.77
N LEU A 112 -11.38 7.61 20.42
CA LEU A 112 -10.81 8.85 20.99
C LEU A 112 -10.38 9.86 19.91
N GLN A 113 -10.09 9.40 18.68
CA GLN A 113 -9.80 10.26 17.52
C GLN A 113 -11.07 10.68 16.76
N GLU A 114 -12.24 10.62 17.40
CA GLU A 114 -13.54 11.04 16.85
C GLU A 114 -14.02 10.17 15.66
N VAL A 115 -13.59 8.92 15.55
CA VAL A 115 -14.13 7.99 14.56
C VAL A 115 -15.50 7.49 15.02
N GLU A 116 -16.55 7.82 14.26
CA GLU A 116 -17.93 7.48 14.63
C GLU A 116 -18.34 6.07 14.20
N HIS A 117 -17.96 5.65 12.98
CA HIS A 117 -18.47 4.44 12.33
C HIS A 117 -17.37 3.40 12.12
N PHE A 118 -17.61 2.17 12.58
CA PHE A 118 -16.71 1.03 12.41
C PHE A 118 -17.39 -0.04 11.55
N TYR A 119 -16.69 -0.50 10.52
CA TYR A 119 -17.13 -1.59 9.65
C TYR A 119 -16.14 -2.74 9.76
N LEU A 120 -16.60 -3.88 10.27
CA LEU A 120 -15.78 -5.09 10.43
C LEU A 120 -16.11 -6.07 9.31
N TYR A 121 -15.10 -6.43 8.51
CA TYR A 121 -15.21 -7.44 7.48
C TYR A 121 -14.52 -8.72 7.95
N ILE A 122 -15.30 -9.78 8.12
CA ILE A 122 -14.76 -11.10 8.48
C ILE A 122 -14.65 -11.94 7.22
N GLN A 123 -13.41 -12.18 6.78
CA GLN A 123 -13.12 -13.08 5.67
C GLN A 123 -12.64 -14.43 6.20
N LYS A 124 -13.19 -15.52 5.68
CA LYS A 124 -12.73 -16.87 5.99
C LYS A 124 -11.45 -17.14 5.19
N ILE A 125 -10.39 -17.55 5.87
CA ILE A 125 -9.11 -17.94 5.25
C ILE A 125 -9.36 -19.23 4.45
N ASP A 126 -8.97 -19.20 3.18
CA ASP A 126 -9.01 -20.36 2.29
C ASP A 126 -7.92 -21.37 2.64
N ASP A 127 -8.13 -22.63 2.28
CA ASP A 127 -7.23 -23.72 2.67
C ASP A 127 -5.81 -23.60 2.07
N TYR A 128 -5.64 -22.79 1.02
CA TYR A 128 -4.34 -22.47 0.45
C TYR A 128 -3.55 -21.49 1.33
N SER A 129 -4.15 -20.36 1.72
CA SER A 129 -3.49 -19.34 2.54
C SER A 129 -3.10 -19.87 3.93
N ARG A 130 -3.89 -20.81 4.49
CA ARG A 130 -3.57 -21.47 5.77
C ARG A 130 -2.23 -22.24 5.74
N LYS A 131 -1.75 -22.66 4.58
CA LYS A 131 -0.49 -23.43 4.48
C LYS A 131 0.75 -22.54 4.38
N VAL A 132 0.57 -21.25 4.11
CA VAL A 132 1.65 -20.30 3.82
C VAL A 132 1.91 -19.36 5.01
N ASP A 133 0.92 -19.16 5.89
CA ASP A 133 1.07 -18.54 7.21
C ASP A 133 1.81 -19.45 8.21
#